data_AF-A0A097IJI0-F1
#
_entry.id   AF-A0A097IJI0-F1
#
_cell.length_a   1.000
_cell.length_b   1.000
_cell.length_c   1.000
_cell.angle_alpha   90.00
_cell.angle_beta   90.00
_cell.angle_gamma   90.00
#
_symmetry.space_group_name_H-M   'P 1'
#
loop_
_entity.id
_entity.type
_entity.pdbx_description
1 polymer ?
#
loop_
_entity_poly.entity_id
_entity_poly.type
_entity_poly.pdbx_seq_one_letter_code
_entity_poly.pdbx_strand_id
1 'polypeptide(L)'
;MTPADWIAAEIDAGRTQLQPMLERAPFPTAVTRTVAETGDFRIDAGHVRRTPPKPASWFPETPLIDGRLHHSLAVTDDMRAGGGVVVPMAVGNLLQIPRMGFVTLHTADGPVGARLMEDHVLLGPVKALADLCGSVELVFDPAGELEVLEGGH
;
A
#
# COMPACT_ATOMS: atom_id res chain seq x y z
N MET A 1 -11.75 -1.23 -5.51
CA MET A 1 -11.28 0.03 -6.15
C MET A 1 -10.49 0.81 -5.11
N THR A 2 -9.26 1.19 -5.43
CA THR A 2 -8.35 1.92 -4.53
C THR A 2 -8.35 3.44 -4.80
N PRO A 3 -7.77 4.27 -3.91
CA PRO A 3 -7.54 5.69 -4.19
C PRO A 3 -6.81 5.95 -5.51
N ALA A 4 -5.75 5.20 -5.81
CA ALA A 4 -5.00 5.36 -7.06
C ALA A 4 -5.83 5.00 -8.30
N ASP A 5 -6.62 3.91 -8.24
CA ASP A 5 -7.52 3.52 -9.34
C ASP A 5 -8.53 4.62 -9.65
N TRP A 6 -9.08 5.23 -8.60
CA TRP A 6 -10.08 6.28 -8.75
C TRP A 6 -9.46 7.58 -9.29
N ILE A 7 -8.29 8.00 -8.80
CA ILE A 7 -7.57 9.17 -9.32
C ILE A 7 -7.23 8.95 -10.80
N ALA A 8 -6.74 7.78 -11.15
CA ALA A 8 -6.49 7.38 -12.54
C ALA A 8 -7.75 7.54 -13.40
N ALA A 9 -8.89 7.00 -12.95
CA ALA A 9 -10.16 7.09 -13.67
C ALA A 9 -10.68 8.53 -13.81
N GLU A 10 -10.50 9.38 -12.79
CA GLU A 10 -10.84 10.81 -12.86
C GLU A 10 -9.99 11.53 -13.93
N ILE A 11 -8.67 11.29 -13.93
CA ILE A 11 -7.75 11.86 -14.92
C ILE A 11 -8.11 11.40 -16.33
N ASP A 12 -8.36 10.09 -16.51
CA ASP A 12 -8.71 9.50 -17.80
C ASP A 12 -10.05 10.06 -18.33
N ALA A 13 -10.94 10.49 -17.43
CA ALA A 13 -12.18 11.19 -17.75
C ALA A 13 -12.05 12.74 -17.84
N GLY A 14 -10.82 13.27 -17.84
CA GLY A 14 -10.52 14.70 -17.97
C GLY A 14 -10.75 15.54 -16.71
N ARG A 15 -11.13 14.91 -15.59
CA ARG A 15 -11.37 15.58 -14.30
C ARG A 15 -10.07 15.63 -13.52
N THR A 16 -9.29 16.69 -13.71
CA THR A 16 -7.93 16.79 -13.17
C THR A 16 -7.75 17.86 -12.09
N GLN A 17 -8.72 18.74 -11.87
CA GLN A 17 -8.62 19.77 -10.83
C GLN A 17 -8.64 19.17 -9.42
N LEU A 18 -7.61 19.43 -8.62
CA LEU A 18 -7.41 18.80 -7.31
C LEU A 18 -8.59 19.05 -6.37
N GLN A 19 -9.00 20.30 -6.15
CA GLN A 19 -10.03 20.61 -5.16
C GLN A 19 -11.37 19.91 -5.46
N PRO A 20 -11.91 19.99 -6.68
CA PRO A 20 -13.09 19.22 -7.03
C PRO A 20 -12.92 17.70 -6.91
N MET A 21 -11.72 17.16 -7.15
CA MET A 21 -11.45 15.74 -6.93
C MET A 21 -11.53 15.40 -5.44
N LEU A 22 -10.86 16.17 -4.57
CA LEU A 22 -10.87 15.95 -3.11
C LEU A 22 -12.28 16.03 -2.51
N GLU A 23 -13.14 16.90 -3.04
CA GLU A 23 -14.54 17.05 -2.62
C GLU A 23 -15.44 15.87 -3.03
N ARG A 24 -15.12 15.19 -4.14
CA ARG A 24 -15.90 14.05 -4.66
C ARG A 24 -15.35 12.69 -4.27
N ALA A 25 -14.12 12.64 -3.76
CA ALA A 25 -13.43 11.38 -3.53
C ALA A 25 -14.23 10.48 -2.57
N PRO A 26 -14.40 9.18 -2.89
CA PRO A 26 -15.04 8.23 -1.99
C PRO A 26 -14.09 7.74 -0.86
N PHE A 27 -12.94 8.41 -0.71
CA PHE A 27 -11.88 8.07 0.24
C PHE A 27 -11.56 9.29 1.10
N PRO A 28 -10.94 9.11 2.27
CA PRO A 28 -10.54 10.23 3.12
C PRO A 28 -9.67 11.25 2.36
N THR A 29 -9.96 12.54 2.51
CA THR A 29 -9.27 13.62 1.79
C THR A 29 -7.75 13.57 1.95
N ALA A 30 -7.26 13.24 3.16
CA ALA A 30 -5.83 13.12 3.43
C ALA A 30 -5.16 12.00 2.61
N VAL A 31 -5.86 10.88 2.41
CA VAL A 31 -5.39 9.74 1.61
C VAL A 31 -5.37 10.11 0.14
N THR A 32 -6.50 10.62 -0.37
CA THR A 32 -6.61 11.04 -1.78
C THR A 32 -5.54 12.07 -2.14
N ARG A 33 -5.31 13.05 -1.25
CA ARG A 33 -4.27 14.05 -1.44
C ARG A 33 -2.87 13.44 -1.42
N THR A 34 -2.60 12.52 -0.50
CA THR A 34 -1.31 11.81 -0.43
C THR A 34 -1.01 11.10 -1.74
N VAL A 35 -1.97 10.34 -2.26
CA VAL A 35 -1.81 9.60 -3.53
C VAL A 35 -1.66 10.57 -4.70
N ALA A 36 -2.47 11.63 -4.77
CA ALA A 36 -2.38 12.63 -5.85
C ALA A 36 -1.03 13.38 -5.90
N GLU A 37 -0.30 13.46 -4.79
CA GLU A 37 0.96 14.19 -4.66
C GLU A 37 2.21 13.33 -4.90
N THR A 38 2.10 12.00 -4.92
CA THR A 38 3.25 11.08 -4.82
C THR A 38 3.13 9.87 -5.74
N GLY A 39 4.23 9.12 -5.87
CA GLY A 39 4.27 7.89 -6.68
C GLY A 39 3.95 8.16 -8.15
N ASP A 40 2.85 7.58 -8.61
CA ASP A 40 2.32 7.63 -9.98
C ASP A 40 1.60 8.94 -10.33
N PHE A 41 1.54 9.90 -9.40
CA PHE A 41 0.90 11.19 -9.62
C PHE A 41 1.77 12.36 -9.16
N ARG A 42 1.42 13.55 -9.64
CA ARG A 42 1.93 14.83 -9.16
C ARG A 42 0.87 15.91 -9.33
N ILE A 43 1.04 17.01 -8.61
CA ILE A 43 0.18 18.19 -8.71
C ILE A 43 0.93 19.31 -9.42
N ASP A 44 0.43 19.69 -10.60
CA ASP A 44 0.93 20.81 -11.40
C ASP A 44 -0.15 21.90 -11.48
N ALA A 45 0.13 23.10 -10.94
CA ALA A 45 -0.79 24.23 -10.99
C ALA A 45 -2.24 23.88 -10.56
N GLY A 46 -2.38 23.14 -9.46
CA GLY A 46 -3.67 22.71 -8.90
C GLY A 46 -4.36 21.58 -9.67
N HIS A 47 -3.68 20.97 -10.65
CA HIS A 47 -4.19 19.83 -11.42
C HIS A 47 -3.36 18.58 -11.16
N VAL A 48 -4.03 17.45 -10.95
CA VAL A 48 -3.39 16.14 -10.79
C VAL A 48 -3.03 15.60 -12.17
N ARG A 49 -1.79 15.10 -12.31
CA ARG A 49 -1.30 14.46 -13.52
C ARG A 49 -0.63 13.14 -13.21
N ARG A 50 -0.73 12.19 -14.14
CA ARG A 50 0.09 10.97 -14.08
C ARG A 50 1.57 11.31 -14.23
N THR A 51 2.39 10.60 -13.48
CA THR A 51 3.85 10.57 -13.65
C THR A 51 4.25 9.29 -14.38
N PRO A 52 5.45 9.24 -14.99
CA PRO A 52 6.00 7.99 -15.49
C PRO A 52 6.11 6.95 -14.37
N PRO A 53 6.03 5.64 -14.68
CA PRO A 53 6.17 4.59 -13.70
C PRO A 53 7.44 4.76 -12.85
N LYS A 54 7.28 4.62 -11.53
CA LYS A 54 8.39 4.68 -10.55
C LYS A 54 8.43 3.39 -9.73
N PRO A 55 9.57 3.05 -9.11
CA PRO A 55 9.65 1.94 -8.15
C PRO A 55 8.63 2.04 -7.00
N ALA A 56 8.26 3.26 -6.60
CA ALA A 56 7.29 3.55 -5.56
C ALA A 56 5.84 3.63 -6.10
N SER A 57 5.40 2.64 -6.89
CA SER A 57 4.06 2.67 -7.49
C SER A 57 2.96 2.34 -6.47
N TRP A 58 1.88 3.11 -6.52
CA TRP A 58 0.63 2.85 -5.82
C TRP A 58 -0.19 1.73 -6.45
N PHE A 59 0.12 1.34 -7.69
CA PHE A 59 -0.51 0.22 -8.37
C PHE A 59 0.23 -1.07 -8.03
N PRO A 60 -0.50 -2.16 -7.73
CA PRO A 60 0.14 -3.44 -7.46
C PRO A 60 0.79 -3.99 -8.74
N GLU A 61 1.97 -4.60 -8.61
CA GLU A 61 2.67 -5.24 -9.73
C GLU A 61 1.91 -6.45 -10.27
N THR A 62 1.24 -7.17 -9.37
CA THR A 62 0.35 -8.28 -9.69
C THR A 62 -1.11 -7.91 -9.45
N PRO A 63 -2.06 -8.43 -10.24
CA PRO A 63 -3.48 -8.24 -9.96
C PRO A 63 -3.86 -8.70 -8.56
N LEU A 64 -4.84 -8.01 -7.96
CA LEU A 64 -5.45 -8.45 -6.71
C LEU A 64 -6.19 -9.78 -6.93
N ILE A 65 -6.08 -10.70 -5.98
CA ILE A 65 -6.80 -11.98 -5.96
C ILE A 65 -7.93 -11.82 -4.95
N ASP A 66 -9.18 -11.94 -5.38
CA ASP A 66 -10.38 -11.72 -4.55
C ASP A 66 -10.36 -10.38 -3.78
N GLY A 67 -9.77 -9.35 -4.37
CA GLY A 67 -9.64 -8.01 -3.77
C GLY A 67 -8.50 -7.87 -2.76
N ARG A 68 -7.70 -8.92 -2.55
CA ARG A 68 -6.53 -8.95 -1.66
C ARG A 68 -5.24 -8.79 -2.45
N LEU A 69 -4.26 -8.15 -1.82
CA LEU A 69 -2.92 -7.98 -2.40
C LEU A 69 -2.01 -9.08 -1.89
N HIS A 70 -1.41 -9.81 -2.82
CA HIS A 70 -0.43 -10.85 -2.54
C HIS A 70 0.97 -10.29 -2.79
N HIS A 71 1.87 -10.46 -1.82
CA HIS A 71 3.25 -10.00 -1.92
C HIS A 71 4.21 -11.08 -1.43
N SER A 72 4.98 -11.64 -2.36
CA SER A 72 6.04 -12.59 -2.03
C SER A 72 7.29 -11.86 -1.55
N LEU A 73 7.89 -12.34 -0.47
CA LEU A 73 9.18 -11.86 0.02
C LEU A 73 10.04 -13.00 0.56
N ALA A 74 11.35 -12.82 0.50
CA ALA A 74 12.31 -13.71 1.14
C ALA A 74 12.48 -13.32 2.62
N VAL A 75 12.29 -14.26 3.53
CA VAL A 75 12.44 -14.05 4.96
C VAL A 75 13.93 -13.88 5.30
N THR A 76 14.26 -12.77 5.94
CA THR A 76 15.64 -12.42 6.33
C THR A 76 15.89 -12.71 7.81
N ASP A 77 17.16 -12.84 8.19
CA ASP A 77 17.59 -13.01 9.59
C ASP A 77 17.13 -11.84 10.48
N ASP A 78 17.12 -10.62 9.93
CA ASP A 78 16.64 -9.42 10.62
C ASP A 78 15.15 -9.52 10.94
N MET A 79 14.32 -9.91 9.96
CA MET A 79 12.88 -10.12 10.16
C MET A 79 12.61 -11.19 11.23
N ARG A 80 13.38 -12.29 11.22
CA ARG A 80 13.27 -13.34 12.24
C ARG A 80 13.63 -12.83 13.65
N ALA A 81 14.58 -11.90 13.73
CA ALA A 81 14.97 -11.24 14.97
C ALA A 81 14.00 -10.11 15.40
N GLY A 82 12.90 -9.91 14.69
CA GLY A 82 11.91 -8.86 14.97
C GLY A 82 12.20 -7.53 14.27
N GLY A 83 12.96 -7.55 13.18
CA GLY A 83 13.13 -6.44 12.26
C GLY A 83 11.84 -6.06 11.54
N GLY A 84 11.79 -4.83 11.03
CA GLY A 84 10.65 -4.35 10.24
C GLY A 84 10.60 -5.00 8.86
N VAL A 85 9.41 -5.09 8.29
CA VAL A 85 9.20 -5.68 6.95
C VAL A 85 8.87 -4.56 5.96
N VAL A 86 9.71 -4.41 4.94
CA VAL A 86 9.47 -3.47 3.84
C VAL A 86 8.52 -4.12 2.83
N VAL A 87 7.42 -3.44 2.51
CA VAL A 87 6.44 -3.89 1.51
C VAL A 87 6.10 -2.77 0.53
N PRO A 88 5.58 -3.08 -0.67
CA PRO A 88 5.36 -2.09 -1.73
C PRO A 88 4.37 -1.00 -1.35
N MET A 89 4.50 0.17 -1.98
CA MET A 89 3.56 1.31 -1.85
C MET A 89 2.10 0.93 -2.15
N ALA A 90 1.87 -0.03 -3.05
CA ALA A 90 0.53 -0.56 -3.35
C ALA A 90 -0.21 -1.07 -2.10
N VAL A 91 0.49 -1.56 -1.08
CA VAL A 91 -0.11 -1.91 0.23
C VAL A 91 -0.68 -0.66 0.91
N GLY A 92 0.03 0.47 0.87
CA GLY A 92 -0.44 1.73 1.43
C GLY A 92 -1.66 2.29 0.69
N ASN A 93 -1.73 2.08 -0.63
CA ASN A 93 -2.91 2.42 -1.43
C ASN A 93 -4.12 1.55 -1.05
N LEU A 94 -3.92 0.23 -0.91
CA LEU A 94 -4.96 -0.71 -0.49
C LEU A 94 -5.51 -0.35 0.91
N LEU A 95 -4.61 -0.11 1.86
CA LEU A 95 -4.93 0.18 3.25
C LEU A 95 -5.29 1.65 3.52
N GLN A 96 -5.28 2.49 2.48
CA GLN A 96 -5.61 3.91 2.56
C GLN A 96 -4.80 4.67 3.62
N ILE A 97 -3.48 4.47 3.63
CA ILE A 97 -2.58 5.12 4.61
C ILE A 97 -2.23 6.53 4.09
N PRO A 98 -2.56 7.61 4.81
CA PRO A 98 -2.15 8.96 4.41
C PRO A 98 -0.66 9.21 4.70
N ARG A 99 -0.11 10.29 4.14
CA ARG A 99 1.26 10.75 4.38
C ARG A 99 1.53 10.90 5.88
N MET A 100 2.64 10.32 6.34
CA MET A 100 3.03 10.27 7.77
C MET A 100 2.00 9.56 8.68
N GLY A 101 1.00 8.91 8.11
CA GLY A 101 0.03 8.10 8.83
C GLY A 101 0.56 6.71 9.16
N PHE A 102 -0.17 6.05 10.06
CA PHE A 102 -0.01 4.64 10.35
C PHE A 102 -1.37 4.00 10.49
N VAL A 103 -1.45 2.70 10.23
CA VAL A 103 -2.60 1.85 10.52
C VAL A 103 -2.13 0.63 11.28
N THR A 104 -3.04 -0.05 11.96
CA THR A 104 -2.77 -1.33 12.61
C THR A 104 -3.42 -2.42 11.78
N LEU A 105 -2.63 -3.44 11.45
CA LEU A 105 -3.09 -4.66 10.80
C LEU A 105 -3.37 -5.73 11.86
N HIS A 106 -4.39 -6.52 11.63
CA HIS A 106 -4.74 -7.68 12.44
C HIS A 106 -4.11 -8.93 11.82
N THR A 107 -3.49 -9.75 12.69
CA THR A 107 -2.91 -11.05 12.32
C THR A 107 -3.25 -12.06 13.41
N ALA A 108 -3.13 -13.34 13.11
CA ALA A 108 -3.33 -14.42 14.09
C ALA A 108 -2.42 -14.28 15.33
N ASP A 109 -1.20 -13.78 15.17
CA ASP A 109 -0.19 -13.68 16.24
C ASP A 109 -0.16 -12.31 16.95
N GLY A 110 -1.10 -11.44 16.58
CA GLY A 110 -1.29 -10.12 17.17
C GLY A 110 -1.18 -8.96 16.17
N PRO A 111 -1.36 -7.72 16.65
CA PRO A 111 -1.37 -6.56 15.77
C PRO A 111 0.01 -6.24 15.20
N VAL A 112 0.04 -5.78 13.95
CA VAL A 112 1.24 -5.29 13.25
C VAL A 112 1.00 -3.85 12.81
N GLY A 113 1.85 -2.91 13.21
CA GLY A 113 1.76 -1.54 12.72
C GLY A 113 2.26 -1.44 11.28
N ALA A 114 1.56 -0.68 10.44
CA ALA A 114 1.98 -0.35 9.08
C ALA A 114 2.08 1.17 8.91
N ARG A 115 3.22 1.65 8.41
CA ARG A 115 3.50 3.07 8.22
C ARG A 115 3.87 3.36 6.78
N LEU A 116 3.30 4.42 6.23
CA LEU A 116 3.70 4.93 4.93
C LEU A 116 5.04 5.67 5.03
N MET A 117 6.01 5.24 4.23
CA MET A 117 7.30 5.89 4.02
C MET A 117 7.29 6.65 2.69
N GLU A 118 8.42 7.19 2.25
CA GLU A 118 8.48 7.98 1.01
C GLU A 118 8.21 7.12 -0.25
N ASP A 119 8.74 5.91 -0.26
CA ASP A 119 8.76 5.01 -1.42
C ASP A 119 8.31 3.57 -1.12
N HIS A 120 7.88 3.29 0.11
CA HIS A 120 7.41 1.98 0.56
C HIS A 120 6.46 2.08 1.76
N VAL A 121 5.91 0.95 2.18
CA VAL A 121 5.28 0.79 3.49
C VAL A 121 6.21 0.00 4.38
N LEU A 122 6.43 0.48 5.59
CA LEU A 122 7.18 -0.23 6.62
C LEU A 122 6.21 -0.87 7.61
N LEU A 123 6.24 -2.19 7.70
CA LEU A 123 5.56 -2.94 8.75
C LEU A 123 6.47 -3.05 9.97
N GLY A 124 5.86 -3.07 11.14
CA GLY A 124 6.51 -3.50 12.37
C GLY A 124 6.83 -5.00 12.34
N PRO A 125 7.34 -5.53 13.47
CA PRO A 125 7.69 -6.95 13.57
C PRO A 125 6.48 -7.85 13.31
N VAL A 126 6.62 -8.81 12.39
CA VAL A 126 5.58 -9.80 12.08
C VAL A 126 5.99 -11.12 12.73
N LYS A 127 5.36 -11.46 13.86
CA LYS A 127 5.76 -12.62 14.68
C LYS A 127 5.75 -13.95 13.92
N ALA A 128 4.80 -14.14 13.02
CA ALA A 128 4.71 -15.34 12.19
C ALA A 128 5.99 -15.62 11.40
N LEU A 129 6.82 -14.61 11.12
CA LEU A 129 8.08 -14.79 10.37
C LEU A 129 9.21 -15.37 11.22
N ALA A 130 9.12 -15.36 12.55
CA ALA A 130 10.24 -15.71 13.44
C ALA A 130 10.81 -17.11 13.17
N ASP A 131 9.93 -18.07 12.87
CA ASP A 131 10.29 -19.48 12.66
C ASP A 131 10.31 -19.88 11.17
N LEU A 132 10.08 -18.93 10.24
CA LEU A 132 9.98 -19.20 8.81
C LEU A 132 11.32 -18.99 8.10
N CYS A 133 11.56 -19.80 7.07
CA CYS A 133 12.73 -19.72 6.20
C CYS A 133 12.31 -19.73 4.74
N GLY A 134 13.15 -19.14 3.87
CA GLY A 134 12.88 -19.10 2.44
C GLY A 134 11.88 -18.00 2.08
N SER A 135 11.03 -18.27 1.09
CA SER A 135 10.05 -17.30 0.59
C SER A 135 8.68 -17.55 1.21
N VAL A 136 8.03 -16.47 1.63
CA VAL A 136 6.66 -16.47 2.13
C VAL A 136 5.81 -15.54 1.27
N GLU A 137 4.51 -15.70 1.36
CA GLU A 137 3.53 -14.79 0.78
C GLU A 137 2.80 -14.04 1.89
N LEU A 138 2.83 -12.71 1.82
CA LEU A 138 2.00 -11.84 2.65
C LEU A 138 0.72 -11.50 1.89
N VAL A 139 -0.42 -11.76 2.51
CA VAL A 139 -1.74 -11.46 1.92
C VAL A 139 -2.40 -10.34 2.72
N PHE A 140 -2.62 -9.20 2.05
CA PHE A 140 -3.21 -8.01 2.64
C PHE A 140 -4.67 -7.85 2.22
N ASP A 141 -5.53 -7.63 3.21
CA ASP A 141 -6.94 -7.32 3.02
C ASP A 141 -7.21 -5.81 3.19
N PRO A 142 -8.06 -5.18 2.36
CA PRO A 142 -8.46 -3.79 2.55
C PRO A 142 -9.15 -3.51 3.89
N ALA A 143 -9.67 -4.52 4.59
CA ALA A 143 -10.22 -4.40 5.94
C ALA A 143 -9.14 -4.25 7.04
N GLY A 144 -7.86 -4.35 6.69
CA GLY A 144 -6.75 -4.26 7.64
C GLY A 144 -6.32 -5.62 8.21
N GLU A 145 -6.57 -6.71 7.51
CA GLU A 145 -6.06 -8.04 7.86
C GLU A 145 -4.75 -8.33 7.12
N LEU A 146 -3.86 -9.07 7.77
CA LEU A 146 -2.62 -9.59 7.20
C LEU A 146 -2.48 -11.08 7.55
N GLU A 147 -2.39 -11.89 6.50
CA GLU A 147 -2.10 -13.32 6.59
C GLU A 147 -0.69 -13.61 6.04
N VAL A 148 -0.02 -14.60 6.64
CA VAL A 148 1.29 -15.08 6.20
C VAL A 148 1.12 -16.52 5.74
N LEU A 149 1.40 -16.78 4.47
CA LEU A 149 1.36 -18.11 3.87
C LEU A 149 2.80 -18.58 3.58
N GLU A 150 3.13 -19.80 3.97
CA GLU A 150 4.38 -20.42 3.58
C GLU A 150 4.37 -20.64 2.06
N GLY A 151 5.45 -20.23 1.38
CA GLY A 151 5.59 -20.50 -0.05
C GLY A 151 5.64 -22.00 -0.29
N GLY A 152 4.65 -22.53 -1.02
CA GLY A 152 4.62 -23.94 -1.39
C GLY A 152 5.90 -24.35 -2.12
N HIS A 153 6.57 -25.38 -1.59
CA HIS A 153 7.63 -26.12 -2.29
C HIS A 153 7.08 -26.98 -3.42
#